data_AF-A0A946CEX0-F1
#
_entry.id   AF-A0A946CEX0-F1
#
_cell.length_a   1.000
_cell.length_b   1.000
_cell.length_c   1.000
_cell.angle_alpha   90.00
_cell.angle_beta   90.00
_cell.angle_gamma   90.00
#
_symmetry.space_group_name_H-M   'P 1'
#
loop_
_entity.id
_entity.type
_entity.pdbx_description
1 polymer ?
#
loop_
_entity_poly.entity_id
_entity_poly.type
_entity_poly.pdbx_seq_one_letter_code
_entity_poly.pdbx_strand_id
1 'polypeptide(L)'
;MISLTIPTVILALLFFSITVPLSSNETVASLQTTKNLDYCFDGEISRSVLENYLARSATVASLLHFTLDDDLRMMSNTGVKFAGRVIWMWGNESRI
;
A
#
# COMPACT_ATOMS: atom_id res chain seq x y z
N MET A 1 -11.67 -23.77 -46.93
CA MET A 1 -12.62 -22.75 -46.46
C MET A 1 -13.56 -23.40 -45.45
N ILE A 2 -13.19 -23.40 -44.17
CA ILE A 2 -14.01 -23.96 -43.09
C ILE A 2 -14.90 -22.83 -42.59
N SER A 3 -16.22 -22.98 -42.73
CA SER A 3 -17.21 -21.97 -42.37
C SER A 3 -17.33 -21.90 -40.84
N LEU A 4 -16.91 -20.79 -40.24
CA LEU A 4 -16.87 -20.58 -38.79
C LEU A 4 -18.28 -20.24 -38.29
N THR A 5 -19.04 -21.26 -37.89
CA THR A 5 -20.35 -21.07 -37.25
C THR A 5 -20.15 -20.78 -35.77
N ILE A 6 -20.78 -19.71 -35.29
CA ILE A 6 -20.81 -19.19 -33.90
C ILE A 6 -20.76 -20.27 -32.78
N PRO A 7 -21.43 -21.45 -32.88
CA PRO A 7 -21.30 -22.50 -31.86
C PRO A 7 -19.88 -23.06 -31.65
N THR A 8 -19.02 -23.08 -32.66
CA THR A 8 -17.64 -23.61 -32.53
C THR A 8 -16.72 -22.68 -31.74
N VAL A 9 -16.92 -21.36 -31.83
CA VAL A 9 -16.14 -20.36 -31.08
C VAL A 9 -16.54 -20.36 -29.60
N ILE A 10 -17.84 -20.53 -29.32
CA ILE A 10 -18.36 -20.59 -27.95
C ILE A 10 -17.88 -21.86 -27.23
N LEU A 11 -17.84 -23.00 -27.93
CA LEU A 11 -17.31 -24.24 -27.36
C LEU A 11 -15.80 -24.14 -27.06
N ALA A 12 -15.02 -23.50 -27.94
CA ALA A 12 -13.58 -23.31 -27.73
C ALA A 12 -13.25 -22.38 -26.55
N LEU A 13 -14.05 -21.34 -26.30
CA LEU A 13 -13.87 -20.43 -25.15
C LEU A 13 -14.21 -21.10 -23.81
N LEU A 14 -15.12 -22.08 -23.80
CA LEU A 14 -15.52 -22.79 -22.58
C LEU A 14 -14.44 -23.80 -22.13
N PHE A 15 -13.68 -24.36 -23.07
CA PHE A 15 -12.57 -25.28 -22.78
C PHE A 15 -11.27 -24.58 -22.36
N PHE A 16 -11.05 -23.31 -22.70
CA PHE A 16 -9.85 -22.56 -22.29
C PHE A 16 -9.84 -22.17 -20.79
N SER A 17 -10.97 -22.31 -20.10
CA SER A 17 -11.09 -21.97 -18.67
C SER A 17 -10.66 -23.09 -17.73
N ILE A 18 -10.23 -24.26 -18.23
CA ILE A 18 -9.88 -25.40 -17.38
C ILE A 18 -8.50 -25.90 -17.78
N THR A 19 -7.44 -25.28 -17.26
CA THR A 19 -6.18 -25.91 -16.79
C THR A 19 -5.08 -24.85 -16.65
N VAL A 20 -5.18 -24.03 -15.59
CA VAL A 20 -3.97 -23.51 -14.94
C VAL A 20 -3.89 -24.23 -13.61
N PRO A 21 -2.99 -25.21 -13.43
CA PRO A 21 -2.60 -25.60 -12.09
C PRO A 21 -1.80 -24.43 -11.53
N LEU A 22 -2.45 -23.54 -10.79
CA LEU A 22 -1.74 -22.64 -9.90
C LEU A 22 -1.16 -23.53 -8.80
N SER A 23 0.08 -23.99 -9.01
CA SER A 23 0.89 -24.60 -7.98
C SER A 23 0.97 -23.59 -6.83
N SER A 24 0.13 -23.78 -5.82
CA SER A 24 0.25 -23.11 -4.54
C SER A 24 1.54 -23.62 -3.92
N ASN A 25 2.66 -22.96 -4.25
CA ASN A 25 3.74 -22.86 -3.28
C ASN A 25 3.11 -22.12 -2.10
N GLU A 26 2.59 -22.88 -1.15
CA GLU A 26 2.35 -22.40 0.20
C GLU A 26 3.73 -21.99 0.73
N THR A 27 4.16 -20.78 0.40
CA THR A 27 5.03 -20.05 1.31
C THR A 27 4.20 -19.96 2.58
N VAL A 28 4.55 -20.83 3.54
CA VAL A 28 4.08 -20.77 4.91
C VAL A 28 4.41 -19.36 5.38
N ALA A 29 3.47 -18.44 5.16
CA ALA A 29 3.52 -17.12 5.73
C ALA A 29 3.49 -17.40 7.23
N SER A 30 4.66 -17.30 7.85
CA SER A 30 4.76 -17.23 9.29
C SER A 30 3.66 -16.30 9.75
N LEU A 31 2.68 -16.84 10.47
CA LEU A 31 1.75 -16.06 11.24
C LEU A 31 2.61 -15.36 12.29
N GLN A 32 3.23 -14.24 11.89
CA GLN A 32 3.71 -13.26 12.82
C GLN A 32 2.44 -12.82 13.53
N THR A 33 2.15 -13.46 14.67
CA THR A 33 1.19 -12.94 15.63
C THR A 33 1.55 -11.48 15.78
N THR A 34 0.77 -10.61 15.15
CA THR A 34 0.87 -9.18 15.32
C THR A 34 0.52 -8.98 16.77
N LYS A 35 1.54 -9.06 17.63
CA LYS A 35 1.46 -8.64 19.01
C LYS A 35 0.77 -7.29 18.93
N ASN A 36 -0.39 -7.18 19.54
CA ASN A 36 -1.12 -5.92 19.58
C ASN A 36 -0.21 -4.97 20.37
N LEU A 37 0.59 -4.21 19.62
CA LEU A 37 1.52 -3.25 20.17
C LEU A 37 0.67 -2.02 20.42
N ASP A 38 0.34 -1.81 21.69
CA ASP A 38 -0.28 -0.59 22.15
C ASP A 38 0.77 0.52 22.04
N TYR A 39 0.61 1.40 21.06
CA TYR A 39 1.48 2.55 20.82
C TYR A 39 0.96 3.81 21.53
N CYS A 40 0.11 3.66 22.55
CA CYS A 40 -0.31 4.75 23.40
C CYS A 40 0.73 5.01 24.51
N PHE A 41 1.15 6.27 24.66
CA PHE A 41 2.08 6.69 25.70
C PHE A 41 1.42 7.80 26.53
N ASP A 42 0.98 7.48 27.74
CA ASP A 42 0.56 8.47 28.74
C ASP A 42 1.74 8.72 29.70
N GLY A 43 2.62 9.65 29.34
CA GLY A 43 3.74 10.10 30.19
C GLY A 43 5.12 10.03 29.53
N GLU A 44 6.15 9.84 30.36
CA GLU A 44 7.54 9.80 29.92
C GLU A 44 7.86 8.50 29.16
N ILE A 45 8.55 8.63 28.02
CA ILE A 45 9.06 7.49 27.26
C ILE A 45 10.58 7.45 27.31
N SER A 46 11.15 6.25 27.24
CA SER A 46 12.60 6.11 27.17
C SER A 46 13.15 6.79 25.91
N ARG A 47 14.35 7.37 26.01
CA ARG A 47 15.00 8.04 24.88
C ARG A 47 15.12 7.14 23.65
N SER A 48 15.52 5.88 23.83
CA SER A 48 15.68 4.95 22.72
C SER A 48 14.36 4.69 21.99
N VAL A 49 13.24 4.60 22.72
CA VAL A 49 11.90 4.46 22.12
C VAL A 49 11.52 5.72 21.34
N LEU A 50 11.76 6.90 21.92
CA LEU A 50 11.51 8.18 21.24
C LEU A 50 12.34 8.30 19.96
N GLU A 51 13.63 7.99 20.01
CA GLU A 51 14.53 8.05 18.85
C GLU A 51 14.08 7.08 17.76
N ASN A 52 13.67 5.86 18.12
CA ASN A 52 13.11 4.91 17.16
C ASN A 52 11.82 5.41 16.51
N TYR A 53 10.97 6.12 17.25
CA TYR A 53 9.75 6.72 16.74
C TYR A 53 10.05 7.87 15.77
N LEU A 54 10.94 8.79 16.18
CA LEU A 54 11.36 9.94 15.38
C LEU A 54 12.08 9.53 14.11
N ALA A 55 12.92 8.48 14.16
CA ALA A 55 13.62 7.96 12.99
C ALA A 55 12.68 7.47 11.87
N ARG A 56 11.40 7.20 12.20
CA ARG A 56 10.37 6.74 11.25
C ARG A 56 9.23 7.74 11.06
N SER A 57 9.39 8.95 11.59
CA SER A 57 8.43 10.03 11.48
C SER A 57 8.80 10.94 10.31
N ALA A 58 7.83 11.27 9.46
CA ALA A 58 8.04 12.18 8.34
C ALA A 58 6.84 13.10 8.14
N THR A 59 7.10 14.26 7.57
CA THR A 59 6.05 15.23 7.23
C THR A 59 5.85 15.22 5.73
N VAL A 60 4.63 14.96 5.28
CA VAL A 60 4.33 14.78 3.85
C VAL A 60 3.43 15.93 3.39
N ALA A 61 3.95 16.69 2.43
CA ALA A 61 3.17 17.63 1.65
C ALA A 61 2.63 16.88 0.42
N SER A 62 1.34 17.04 0.11
CA SER A 62 0.70 16.55 -1.13
C SER A 62 0.23 15.09 -1.21
N LEU A 63 -0.33 14.51 -0.14
CA LEU A 63 -1.16 13.28 -0.24
C LEU A 63 -2.51 13.48 -0.97
N LEU A 64 -2.66 14.53 -1.80
CA LEU A 64 -3.92 15.01 -2.35
C LEU A 64 -4.01 14.77 -3.85
N HIS A 65 -4.06 13.51 -4.26
CA HIS A 65 -4.73 13.05 -5.50
C HIS A 65 -3.95 12.89 -6.82
N PHE A 66 -2.72 13.38 -7.01
CA PHE A 66 -2.01 13.20 -8.31
C PHE A 66 -0.80 12.27 -8.29
N THR A 67 -0.05 12.23 -7.19
CA THR A 67 1.18 11.45 -7.05
C THR A 67 1.08 10.38 -5.97
N LEU A 68 -0.13 10.08 -5.51
CA LEU A 68 -0.38 9.26 -4.32
C LEU A 68 0.39 7.92 -4.37
N ASP A 69 0.38 7.22 -5.50
CA ASP A 69 1.06 5.93 -5.62
C ASP A 69 2.58 6.07 -5.49
N ASP A 70 3.17 7.12 -6.05
CA ASP A 70 4.60 7.37 -5.95
C ASP A 70 5.00 7.86 -4.55
N ASP A 71 4.16 8.69 -3.93
CA ASP A 71 4.32 9.15 -2.55
C ASP A 71 4.27 7.95 -1.58
N LEU A 72 3.31 7.05 -1.75
CA LEU A 72 3.20 5.82 -0.95
C LEU A 72 4.38 4.89 -1.16
N ARG A 73 4.85 4.73 -2.41
CA ARG A 73 6.06 3.97 -2.73
C ARG A 73 7.27 4.55 -2.01
N MET A 74 7.45 5.87 -2.08
CA MET A 74 8.58 6.57 -1.45
C MET A 74 8.53 6.48 0.08
N MET A 75 7.35 6.69 0.68
CA MET A 75 7.14 6.55 2.13
C MET A 75 7.42 5.12 2.61
N SER A 76 6.95 4.12 1.86
CA SER A 76 7.18 2.71 2.16
C SER A 76 8.67 2.36 2.12
N ASN A 77 9.37 2.76 1.05
CA ASN A 77 10.80 2.49 0.88
C ASN A 77 11.68 3.22 1.89
N THR A 78 11.27 4.42 2.30
CA THR A 78 11.95 5.20 3.36
C THR A 78 11.64 4.64 4.76
N GLY A 79 10.63 3.78 4.88
CA GLY A 79 10.26 3.16 6.14
C GLY A 79 9.44 4.06 7.06
N VAL A 80 8.78 5.08 6.52
CA VAL A 80 7.90 5.98 7.27
C VAL A 80 6.76 5.19 7.91
N LYS A 81 6.50 5.45 9.20
CA LYS A 81 5.38 4.86 9.94
C LYS A 81 4.44 5.91 10.52
N PHE A 82 4.96 7.11 10.78
CA PHE A 82 4.20 8.22 11.34
C PHE A 82 4.28 9.41 10.38
N ALA A 83 3.19 9.66 9.66
CA ALA A 83 3.12 10.71 8.66
C ALA A 83 2.31 11.90 9.20
N GLY A 84 2.97 13.05 9.38
CA GLY A 84 2.28 14.31 9.59
C GLY A 84 1.80 14.86 8.25
N ARG A 85 0.52 15.27 8.15
CA ARG A 85 0.04 16.01 6.99
C ARG A 85 0.37 17.48 7.17
N VAL A 86 0.98 18.07 6.16
CA VAL A 86 1.17 19.52 6.14
C VAL A 86 0.45 20.13 4.94
N ILE A 87 -0.21 21.24 5.23
CA ILE A 87 -0.73 22.18 4.25
C ILE A 87 0.20 23.38 4.29
N TRP A 88 0.80 23.73 3.17
CA TRP A 88 1.51 24.99 3.01
C TRP A 88 0.74 25.90 2.07
N MET A 89 0.83 27.20 2.33
CA MET A 89 0.34 28.27 1.47
C MET A 89 1.53 29.08 1.00
N TRP A 90 1.58 29.41 -0.28
CA TRP A 90 2.67 30.16 -0.90
C TRP A 90 2.22 31.59 -1.23
N GLY A 91 1.92 32.40 -0.22
CA GLY A 91 1.73 33.85 -0.39
C GLY A 91 0.52 34.27 -1.25
N ASN A 92 -0.36 35.08 -0.65
CA ASN A 92 -1.52 35.73 -1.28
C ASN A 92 -2.74 34.84 -1.62
N GLU A 93 -2.69 33.51 -1.42
CA GLU A 93 -3.87 32.63 -1.60
C GLU A 93 -4.84 32.65 -0.39
N SER A 94 -4.46 33.29 0.72
CA SER A 94 -5.32 33.48 1.91
C SER A 94 -6.37 34.59 1.76
N ARG A 95 -6.43 35.24 0.58
CA ARG A 95 -7.28 36.42 0.34
C ARG A 95 -8.60 36.11 -0.39
N ILE A 96 -9.05 34.86 -0.39
CA ILE A 96 -10.33 34.43 -0.93
C ILE A 96 -11.30 34.05 0.18
#